data_AF-A0A316S4D0-F1
#
_entry.id   AF-A0A316S4D0-F1
#
_cell.length_a   1.000
_cell.length_b   1.000
_cell.length_c   1.000
_cell.angle_alpha   90.00
_cell.angle_beta   90.00
_cell.angle_gamma   90.00
#
_symmetry.space_group_name_H-M   'P 1'
#
loop_
_entity.id
_entity.type
_entity.pdbx_description
1 polymer ?
#
loop_
_entity_poly.entity_id
_entity_poly.type
_entity_poly.pdbx_seq_one_letter_code
_entity_poly.pdbx_strand_id
1 'polypeptide(L)'
;MSVKYENNDQLLNELRYTIRKSGKTQREIADNLNIKPQGLNKILNKKNFSFEDMQNILSAIGYELYIEFRPLNTELIPPEPPQSTADTNRVNELLQQFNKLDSVEKIRNERKQAEEQQSTKGETLDEKLERLRKEHS
;
A
#
# COMPACT_ATOMS: atom_id res chain seq x y z
N MET A 1 12.13 -2.64 8.14
CA MET A 1 11.09 -3.53 7.59
C MET A 1 10.04 -3.71 8.67
N SER A 2 8.75 -3.58 8.34
CA SER A 2 7.66 -3.90 9.27
C SER A 2 7.24 -5.35 9.00
N VAL A 3 7.18 -6.17 10.05
CA VAL A 3 6.78 -7.58 9.96
C VAL A 3 5.40 -7.72 10.58
N LYS A 4 4.46 -8.32 9.85
CA LYS A 4 3.14 -8.65 10.36
C LYS A 4 3.18 -10.05 10.96
N TYR A 5 2.81 -10.18 12.23
CA TYR A 5 2.63 -11.47 12.89
C TYR A 5 1.16 -11.87 12.85
N GLU A 6 0.89 -13.12 12.47
CA GLU A 6 -0.47 -13.66 12.32
C GLU A 6 -0.86 -14.62 13.42
N ASN A 7 0.11 -15.17 14.15
CA ASN A 7 -0.11 -16.13 15.22
C ASN A 7 1.04 -16.13 16.24
N ASN A 8 0.79 -16.80 17.38
CA ASN A 8 1.76 -16.92 18.47
C ASN A 8 3.00 -17.73 18.08
N ASP A 9 2.90 -18.68 17.16
CA ASP A 9 4.05 -19.50 16.75
C ASP A 9 5.10 -18.66 16.00
N GLN A 10 4.66 -17.71 15.16
CA GLN A 10 5.57 -16.76 14.52
C GLN A 10 6.30 -15.89 15.55
N LEU A 11 5.58 -15.38 16.55
CA LEU A 11 6.17 -14.62 17.64
C LEU A 11 7.21 -15.44 18.43
N LEU A 12 6.90 -16.70 18.73
CA LEU A 12 7.81 -17.59 19.44
C LEU A 12 9.05 -17.94 18.60
N ASN A 13 8.89 -18.10 17.29
CA ASN A 13 9.99 -18.34 16.37
C ASN A 13 10.94 -17.13 16.29
N GLU A 14 10.40 -15.92 16.20
CA GLU A 14 11.23 -14.70 16.24
C GLU A 14 11.95 -14.53 17.58
N LEU A 15 11.29 -14.83 18.70
CA LEU A 15 11.93 -14.82 20.00
C LEU A 15 13.10 -15.83 20.04
N ARG A 16 12.89 -17.06 19.58
CA ARG A 16 13.93 -18.11 19.52
C ARG A 16 15.08 -17.72 18.61
N TYR A 17 14.78 -17.10 17.47
CA TYR A 17 15.79 -16.55 16.56
C TYR A 17 16.60 -15.43 17.23
N THR A 18 15.94 -14.52 17.93
CA THR A 18 16.57 -13.41 18.66
C THR A 18 17.47 -13.91 19.79
N ILE A 19 17.01 -14.91 20.56
CA ILE A 19 17.83 -15.59 21.57
C ILE A 19 19.10 -16.15 20.92
N ARG A 20 18.98 -16.89 19.80
CA ARG A 20 20.15 -17.44 19.09
C ARG A 20 21.09 -16.34 18.59
N LYS A 21 20.55 -15.25 18.04
CA LYS A 21 21.32 -14.11 17.53
C LYS A 21 22.06 -13.35 18.63
N SER A 22 21.50 -13.29 19.84
CA SER A 22 22.12 -12.63 21.00
C SER A 22 23.40 -13.32 21.49
N GLY A 23 23.62 -14.59 21.12
CA GLY A 23 24.75 -15.40 21.60
C GLY A 23 24.63 -15.85 23.06
N LYS A 24 23.56 -15.48 23.77
CA LYS A 24 23.33 -15.88 25.16
C LYS A 24 22.93 -17.35 25.27
N THR A 25 23.54 -18.05 26.21
CA THR A 25 23.20 -19.43 26.54
C THR A 25 21.91 -19.50 27.36
N GLN A 26 21.21 -20.65 27.34
CA GLN A 26 20.02 -20.85 28.18
C GLN A 26 20.29 -20.62 29.67
N ARG A 27 21.51 -20.91 30.12
CA ARG A 27 21.91 -20.71 31.52
C ARG A 27 22.00 -19.23 31.85
N GLU A 28 22.70 -18.44 31.04
CA GLU A 28 22.81 -16.99 31.25
C GLU A 28 21.45 -16.31 31.26
N ILE A 29 20.53 -16.72 30.37
CA ILE A 29 19.17 -16.17 30.31
C ILE A 29 18.40 -16.52 31.59
N ALA A 30 18.50 -17.78 32.05
CA ALA A 30 17.85 -18.21 33.28
C ALA A 30 18.41 -17.48 34.52
N ASP A 31 19.73 -17.30 34.57
CA ASP A 31 20.40 -16.55 35.64
C ASP A 31 19.95 -15.09 35.65
N ASN A 32 19.86 -14.43 34.48
CA ASN A 32 19.36 -13.05 34.35
C ASN A 32 17.87 -12.91 34.71
N LEU A 33 17.09 -13.97 34.53
CA LEU A 33 15.68 -14.03 34.94
C LEU A 33 15.51 -14.46 36.41
N ASN A 34 16.60 -14.76 37.12
CA ASN A 34 16.60 -15.32 38.47
C ASN A 34 15.74 -16.60 38.61
N ILE A 35 15.83 -17.48 37.61
CA ILE A 35 15.15 -18.78 37.57
C ILE A 35 16.13 -19.92 37.35
N LYS A 36 15.70 -21.16 37.60
CA LYS A 36 16.47 -22.36 37.21
C LYS A 36 16.45 -22.53 35.68
N PRO A 37 17.51 -23.08 35.04
CA PRO A 37 17.53 -23.33 33.59
C PRO A 37 16.33 -24.13 33.05
N GLN A 38 15.81 -25.08 33.81
CA GLN A 38 14.59 -25.82 33.46
C GLN A 38 13.34 -24.94 33.39
N GLY A 39 13.29 -23.87 34.18
CA GLY A 39 12.22 -22.88 34.19
C GLY A 39 12.09 -22.16 32.85
N LEU A 40 13.22 -21.83 32.21
CA LEU A 40 13.21 -21.17 30.90
C LEU A 40 12.54 -22.03 29.83
N ASN A 41 12.88 -23.32 29.76
CA ASN A 41 12.22 -24.25 28.83
C ASN A 41 10.74 -24.42 29.14
N LYS A 42 10.35 -24.37 30.42
CA LYS A 42 8.93 -24.42 30.80
C LYS A 42 8.18 -23.18 30.31
N ILE A 43 8.78 -21.99 30.42
CA ILE A 43 8.19 -20.73 29.94
C ILE A 43 8.04 -20.77 28.41
N LEU A 44 9.10 -21.12 27.68
CA LEU A 44 9.12 -21.17 26.21
C LEU A 44 8.15 -22.20 25.60
N ASN A 45 7.68 -23.17 26.39
CA ASN A 45 6.75 -24.21 25.96
C ASN A 45 5.38 -24.10 26.65
N LYS A 46 5.08 -22.97 27.29
CA LYS A 46 3.73 -22.71 27.83
C LYS A 46 2.71 -22.75 26.67
N LYS A 47 1.61 -23.48 26.86
CA LYS A 47 0.47 -23.48 25.92
C LYS A 47 -0.05 -22.07 25.64
N ASN A 48 -0.10 -21.25 26.69
CA ASN A 48 -0.49 -19.84 26.63
C ASN A 48 0.74 -18.98 26.98
N PHE A 49 1.66 -18.83 26.02
CA PHE A 49 2.81 -17.94 26.17
C PHE A 49 2.34 -16.48 26.23
N SER A 50 2.70 -15.75 27.28
CA SER A 50 2.20 -14.39 27.51
C SER A 50 3.13 -13.32 26.93
N PHE A 51 2.58 -12.11 26.76
CA PHE A 51 3.37 -10.92 26.44
C PHE A 51 4.46 -10.64 27.47
N GLU A 52 4.13 -10.77 28.76
CA GLU A 52 5.08 -10.58 29.87
C GLU A 52 6.23 -11.60 29.81
N ASP A 53 5.94 -12.87 29.51
CA ASP A 53 6.98 -13.89 29.32
C ASP A 53 7.96 -13.46 28.22
N MET A 54 7.45 -12.93 27.10
CA MET A 54 8.28 -12.43 25.99
C MET A 54 9.14 -11.24 26.41
N GLN A 55 8.52 -10.23 27.03
CA GLN A 55 9.19 -9.00 27.44
C GLN A 55 10.32 -9.29 28.43
N ASN A 56 10.07 -10.16 29.41
CA ASN A 56 11.07 -10.57 30.40
C ASN A 56 12.27 -11.27 29.72
N ILE A 57 12.01 -12.22 28.82
CA ILE A 57 13.08 -12.95 28.13
C ILE A 57 13.90 -12.00 27.25
N LEU A 58 13.25 -11.11 26.48
CA LEU A 58 13.92 -10.10 25.66
C LEU A 58 14.80 -9.18 26.52
N SER A 59 14.27 -8.70 27.64
CA SER A 59 15.00 -7.85 28.58
C SER A 59 16.23 -8.57 29.14
N ALA A 60 16.10 -9.85 29.47
CA ALA A 60 17.21 -10.69 29.96
C ALA A 60 18.33 -10.90 28.92
N ILE A 61 18.06 -10.73 27.63
CA ILE A 61 19.06 -10.78 26.55
C ILE A 61 19.47 -9.41 26.04
N GLY A 62 19.01 -8.31 26.66
CA GLY A 62 19.36 -6.94 26.29
C GLY A 62 18.58 -6.38 25.10
N TYR A 63 17.36 -6.88 24.87
CA TYR A 63 16.44 -6.42 23.84
C TYR A 63 15.18 -5.83 24.46
N GLU A 64 14.55 -4.91 23.74
CA GLU A 64 13.25 -4.33 24.09
C GLU A 64 12.15 -4.92 23.20
N LEU A 65 10.97 -5.16 23.77
CA LEU A 65 9.78 -5.50 23.01
C LEU A 65 9.06 -4.22 22.57
N TYR A 66 9.08 -3.93 21.27
CA TYR A 66 8.42 -2.75 20.69
C TYR A 66 7.23 -3.16 19.82
N ILE A 67 6.05 -2.61 20.10
CA ILE A 67 4.81 -2.88 19.35
C ILE A 67 4.21 -1.56 18.87
N GLU A 68 3.85 -1.52 17.59
CA GLU A 68 3.15 -0.41 16.96
C GLU A 68 1.71 -0.85 16.63
N PHE A 69 0.73 -0.01 16.94
CA PHE A 69 -0.66 -0.22 16.53
C PHE A 69 -0.97 0.60 15.29
N ARG A 70 -1.65 -0.02 14.32
CA ARG A 70 -2.11 0.64 13.11
C ARG A 70 -3.61 0.44 12.94
N PRO A 71 -4.34 1.43 12.39
CA PRO A 71 -5.72 1.24 12.02
C PRO A 71 -5.82 0.11 10.99
N LEU A 72 -6.75 -0.81 11.18
CA LEU A 72 -7.10 -1.79 10.15
C LEU A 72 -7.68 -0.99 8.97
N ASN A 73 -7.03 -1.06 7.80
CA ASN A 73 -7.37 -0.33 6.57
C ASN A 73 -8.79 0.25 6.59
N THR A 74 -8.92 1.49 7.05
CA THR A 74 -10.10 2.28 6.70
C THR A 74 -9.77 2.89 5.35
N GLU A 75 -10.01 2.14 4.27
CA GLU A 75 -10.35 2.86 3.05
C GLU A 75 -11.64 3.62 3.38
N LEU A 76 -11.61 4.96 3.22
CA LEU A 76 -12.68 5.94 3.46
C LEU A 76 -12.77 6.63 4.84
N ILE A 77 -11.65 7.09 5.40
CA ILE A 77 -11.69 8.39 6.10
C ILE A 77 -10.98 9.38 5.19
N PRO A 78 -11.70 10.25 4.44
CA PRO A 78 -11.11 11.42 3.82
C PRO A 78 -10.29 12.16 4.89
N PRO A 79 -9.09 12.70 4.57
CA PRO A 79 -8.34 13.47 5.54
C PRO A 79 -9.28 14.51 6.17
N GLU A 80 -9.29 14.59 7.50
CA GLU A 80 -10.08 15.58 8.23
C GLU A 80 -9.95 16.95 7.55
N PRO A 81 -11.05 17.73 7.47
CA PRO A 81 -11.05 19.01 6.76
C PRO A 81 -9.88 19.86 7.25
N PRO A 82 -9.11 20.48 6.33
CA PRO A 82 -7.89 21.18 6.68
C PRO A 82 -8.18 22.25 7.74
N GLN A 83 -7.53 22.09 8.89
CA GLN A 83 -7.43 23.09 9.94
C GLN A 83 -6.53 24.24 9.46
N SER A 84 -7.01 25.07 8.53
CA SER A 84 -6.58 26.45 8.27
C SER A 84 -7.35 27.05 7.08
N THR A 85 -8.03 28.17 7.31
CA THR A 85 -8.97 28.85 6.40
C THR A 85 -8.31 29.64 5.24
N ALA A 86 -7.12 29.25 4.77
CA ALA A 86 -6.41 30.01 3.73
C ALA A 86 -6.49 29.42 2.30
N ASP A 87 -6.85 28.14 2.12
CA ASP A 87 -6.65 27.44 0.83
C ASP A 87 -7.93 27.00 0.10
N THR A 88 -9.12 27.40 0.55
CA THR A 88 -10.39 27.04 -0.13
C THR A 88 -10.47 27.59 -1.56
N ASN A 89 -9.90 28.77 -1.80
CA ASN A 89 -9.86 29.39 -3.12
C ASN A 89 -8.95 28.62 -4.09
N ARG A 90 -7.81 28.10 -3.58
CA ARG A 90 -6.85 27.36 -4.41
C ARG A 90 -7.41 26.01 -4.83
N VAL A 91 -8.10 25.32 -3.93
CA VAL A 91 -8.77 24.05 -4.23
C VAL A 91 -9.88 24.26 -5.27
N ASN A 92 -10.68 25.32 -5.16
CA ASN A 92 -11.73 25.62 -6.14
C ASN A 92 -11.17 26.00 -7.52
N GLU A 93 -10.07 26.76 -7.59
CA GLU A 93 -9.39 27.05 -8.86
C GLU A 93 -8.88 25.78 -9.54
N LEU A 94 -8.26 24.87 -8.79
CA LEU A 94 -7.73 23.62 -9.32
C LEU A 94 -8.85 22.70 -9.83
N LEU A 95 -9.98 22.62 -9.11
CA LEU A 95 -11.15 21.86 -9.57
C LEU A 95 -11.75 22.44 -10.86
N GLN A 96 -11.81 23.77 -10.99
CA GLN A 96 -12.25 24.39 -12.24
C GLN A 96 -11.28 24.13 -13.40
N GLN A 97 -9.96 24.14 -13.14
CA GLN A 97 -8.97 23.82 -14.17
C GLN A 97 -9.06 22.37 -14.63
N PHE A 98 -9.25 21.43 -13.70
CA PHE A 98 -9.41 20.01 -14.02
C PHE A 98 -10.66 19.75 -14.87
N ASN A 99 -11.81 20.34 -14.50
CA ASN A 99 -13.05 20.18 -15.28
C ASN A 99 -12.96 20.81 -16.69
N LYS A 100 -12.15 21.87 -16.85
CA LYS A 100 -11.86 22.44 -18.17
C LYS A 100 -11.00 21.50 -19.01
N LEU A 101 -10.04 20.79 -18.41
CA LEU A 101 -9.18 19.84 -19.12
C LEU A 101 -9.96 18.65 -19.67
N ASP A 102 -10.87 18.08 -18.88
CA ASP A 102 -11.72 16.95 -19.30
C ASP A 102 -12.61 17.32 -20.51
N SER A 103 -13.20 18.52 -20.46
CA SER A 103 -13.95 19.09 -21.58
C SER A 103 -13.09 19.26 -22.85
N VAL A 104 -11.83 19.66 -22.71
CA VAL A 104 -10.90 19.85 -23.84
C VAL A 104 -10.49 18.51 -24.45
N GLU A 105 -10.21 17.50 -23.63
CA GLU A 105 -9.92 16.15 -24.13
C GLU A 105 -11.12 15.54 -24.85
N LYS A 106 -12.33 15.74 -24.32
CA LYS A 106 -13.56 15.29 -24.98
C LYS A 106 -13.72 15.93 -26.36
N ILE A 107 -13.55 17.26 -26.46
CA ILE A 107 -13.63 17.98 -27.74
C ILE A 107 -12.54 17.52 -28.72
N ARG A 108 -11.31 17.27 -28.23
CA ARG A 108 -10.21 16.77 -29.07
C ARG A 108 -10.54 15.38 -29.64
N ASN A 109 -11.10 14.49 -28.83
CA ASN A 109 -11.47 13.15 -29.25
C ASN A 109 -12.63 13.16 -30.26
N GLU A 110 -13.63 14.02 -30.05
CA GLU A 110 -14.74 14.20 -31.00
C GLU A 110 -14.26 14.75 -32.36
N ARG A 111 -13.33 15.71 -32.36
CA ARG A 111 -12.74 16.23 -33.61
C ARG A 111 -11.94 15.16 -34.36
N LYS A 112 -11.16 14.35 -33.64
CA LYS A 112 -10.39 13.26 -34.25
C LYS A 112 -11.30 12.22 -34.92
N GLN A 113 -12.43 11.89 -34.29
CA GLN A 113 -13.44 11.00 -34.89
C GLN A 113 -14.11 11.64 -36.11
N ALA A 114 -14.37 12.94 -36.09
CA ALA A 114 -14.95 13.65 -37.23
C ALA A 114 -13.97 13.71 -38.43
N GLU A 115 -12.67 13.87 -38.19
CA GLU A 115 -11.63 13.85 -39.21
C GLU A 115 -11.46 12.45 -39.84
N GLU A 116 -11.49 11.38 -39.03
CA GLU A 116 -11.47 9.99 -39.52
C GLU A 116 -12.72 9.64 -40.36
N GLN A 117 -13.88 10.20 -40.01
CA GLN A 117 -15.13 10.04 -40.77
C GLN A 117 -15.18 10.89 -42.05
N GLN A 118 -14.47 12.03 -42.10
CA GLN A 118 -14.34 12.83 -43.33
C GLN A 118 -13.33 12.21 -44.31
N SER A 119 -12.25 11.60 -43.80
CA SER A 119 -11.27 10.89 -44.64
C SER A 119 -11.84 9.64 -45.34
N THR A 120 -12.96 9.10 -44.86
CA THR A 120 -13.64 7.91 -45.43
C THR A 120 -14.82 8.27 -46.34
N LYS A 121 -15.16 9.55 -46.50
CA LYS A 121 -16.27 10.04 -47.35
C LYS A 121 -15.84 10.93 -48.52
N GLY A 122 -14.55 11.16 -48.72
CA GLY A 122 -14.05 11.79 -49.93
C GLY A 122 -14.06 10.79 -51.08
N GLU A 123 -14.99 10.92 -52.02
CA GLU A 123 -14.92 10.23 -53.32
C GLU A 123 -13.53 10.52 -53.90
N THR A 124 -12.75 9.47 -54.14
CA THR A 124 -11.38 9.62 -54.64
C THR A 124 -11.41 10.28 -56.01
N LEU A 125 -10.33 10.98 -56.37
CA LEU A 125 -10.26 11.68 -57.66
C LEU A 125 -10.52 10.71 -58.83
N ASP A 126 -10.08 9.45 -58.69
CA ASP A 126 -10.34 8.35 -59.63
C ASP A 126 -11.82 7.97 -59.71
N GLU A 127 -12.52 7.82 -58.57
CA GLU A 127 -13.96 7.52 -58.56
C GLU A 127 -14.78 8.64 -59.21
N LYS A 128 -14.37 9.90 -59.01
CA LYS A 128 -15.00 11.07 -59.62
C LYS A 128 -14.77 11.14 -61.13
N LEU A 129 -13.57 10.77 -61.60
CA LEU A 129 -13.22 10.65 -63.02
C LEU A 129 -13.97 9.50 -63.72
N GLU A 130 -14.14 8.37 -63.04
CA GLU A 130 -14.89 7.21 -63.53
C GLU A 130 -16.38 7.52 -63.69
N ARG A 131 -16.95 8.31 -62.78
CA ARG A 131 -18.34 8.79 -62.85
C ARG A 131 -18.56 9.73 -64.04
N LEU A 132 -17.68 10.70 -64.24
CA LEU A 132 -17.75 11.64 -65.37
C LEU A 132 -17.60 10.93 -66.72
N ARG A 133 -16.80 9.86 -66.79
CA ARG A 133 -16.70 9.03 -68.00
C ARG A 133 -17.99 8.27 -68.31
N LYS A 134 -18.71 7.80 -67.29
CA LYS A 134 -19.99 7.10 -67.48
C LYS A 134 -21.15 8.03 -67.84
N GLU A 135 -21.11 9.30 -67.44
CA GLU A 135 -22.14 10.29 -67.81
C GLU A 135 -21.99 10.82 -69.25
N HIS A 136 -20.81 10.68 -69.85
CA HIS A 136 -20.51 11.15 -71.22
C HIS A 136 -20.36 10.02 -72.26
N SER A 137 -20.78 8.79 -71.94
CA SER A 137 -20.90 7.66 -72.87
C SER A 137 -22.35 7.33 -73.15
#